data_AF-A0A7K1YEL5-F1
#
_entry.id   AF-A0A7K1YEL5-F1
#
_cell.length_a   1.000
_cell.length_b   1.000
_cell.length_c   1.000
_cell.angle_alpha   90.00
_cell.angle_beta   90.00
_cell.angle_gamma   90.00
#
_symmetry.space_group_name_H-M   'P 1'
#
loop_
_entity.id
_entity.type
_entity.pdbx_description
1 polymer ?
#
loop_
_entity_poly.entity_id
_entity_poly.type
_entity_poly.pdbx_seq_one_letter_code
_entity_poly.pdbx_strand_id
1 'polypeptide(L)'
;MIAVEVLQYIQSNFPDLEVIAIANSTDDGVNNWQPSLRHYCKKNNIPVVQLTDVYEIANLLFLSLEFDKIIQPEFFKTDKLFNIHFSKLPAYKGMFTSILPIRNGEIETGVTLHKIDSGIDTGDIIDQQIIPINLELTARQLYEKYLQAGIDLIKKQFAALVSENRDCFTQSIIGSSYYSKKTIDFGNLKINLNKTAFEIHNQIRSLIFRDYQLPIVHDRKIYKSILLSVPTKGKPGTVDQEDDFYKVLNTIDYQVGLYVDKEDELWNAAKTGDIDQIEYLSQNGYPLNIRSKQGWDALIIACYHLQTDFVKYLLNNDWDINTANYKGTTAAMYTMTAASKTNNLELLSFILTQSPELQKPDDSGKNIFDYAVEYGNSAVIELLNSYY
;
A
#
# COMPACT_ATOMS: atom_id res chain seq x y z
N MET A 1 3.71 1.16 6.80
CA MET A 1 4.25 -0.20 7.02
C MET A 1 4.17 -0.49 8.49
N ILE A 2 3.53 -1.61 8.85
CA ILE A 2 3.24 -1.97 10.24
C ILE A 2 4.49 -1.93 11.13
N ALA A 3 5.64 -2.44 10.68
CA ALA A 3 6.86 -2.46 11.48
C ALA A 3 7.40 -1.05 11.82
N VAL A 4 7.37 -0.11 10.86
CA VAL A 4 7.84 1.28 11.10
C VAL A 4 6.90 2.00 12.07
N GLU A 5 5.59 1.84 11.93
CA GLU A 5 4.61 2.52 12.78
C GLU A 5 4.58 1.95 14.20
N VAL A 6 4.70 0.63 14.35
CA VAL A 6 4.85 -0.02 15.66
C VAL A 6 6.15 0.42 16.32
N LEU A 7 7.26 0.49 15.58
CA LEU A 7 8.54 0.95 16.09
C LEU A 7 8.48 2.40 16.59
N GLN A 8 7.88 3.30 15.82
CA GLN A 8 7.62 4.69 16.23
C GLN A 8 6.79 4.76 17.53
N TYR A 9 5.75 3.95 17.63
CA TYR A 9 4.91 3.87 18.82
C TYR A 9 5.72 3.40 20.04
N ILE A 10 6.54 2.36 19.89
CA ILE A 10 7.39 1.83 20.97
C ILE A 10 8.39 2.89 21.44
N GLN A 11 9.12 3.52 20.52
CA GLN A 11 10.10 4.56 20.88
C GLN A 11 9.45 5.74 21.63
N SER A 12 8.21 6.08 21.29
CA SER A 12 7.50 7.21 21.90
C SER A 12 6.88 6.88 23.27
N ASN A 13 6.44 5.64 23.49
CA ASN A 13 5.65 5.25 24.67
C ASN A 13 6.43 4.36 25.66
N PHE A 14 7.51 3.73 25.20
CA PHE A 14 8.36 2.84 25.99
C PHE A 14 9.85 3.20 25.76
N PRO A 15 10.27 4.44 26.07
CA PRO A 15 11.61 4.94 25.76
C PRO A 15 12.73 4.21 26.51
N ASP A 16 12.40 3.50 27.60
CA ASP A 16 13.36 2.70 28.39
C ASP A 16 13.70 1.34 27.74
N LEU A 17 12.98 0.94 26.69
CA LEU A 17 13.27 -0.29 25.97
C LEU A 17 14.37 -0.07 24.93
N GLU A 18 15.39 -0.93 24.98
CA GLU A 18 16.34 -1.04 23.88
C GLU A 18 15.67 -1.74 22.69
N VAL A 19 15.77 -1.14 21.51
CA VAL A 19 15.16 -1.67 20.30
C VAL A 19 16.22 -1.98 19.24
N ILE A 20 16.14 -3.19 18.70
CA ILE A 20 16.88 -3.66 17.54
C ILE A 20 15.89 -4.14 16.48
N ALA A 21 16.28 -4.02 15.21
CA ALA A 21 15.42 -4.38 14.09
C ALA A 21 16.01 -5.52 13.27
N ILE A 22 15.14 -6.38 12.73
CA ILE A 22 15.49 -7.36 11.71
C ILE A 22 14.59 -7.07 10.52
N ALA A 23 15.20 -6.68 9.40
CA ALA A 23 14.46 -6.37 8.18
C ALA A 23 14.38 -7.58 7.25
N ASN A 24 13.30 -7.65 6.49
CA ASN A 24 13.10 -8.66 5.45
C ASN A 24 14.25 -8.64 4.43
N SER A 25 14.45 -9.77 3.75
CA SER A 25 15.44 -9.92 2.69
C SER A 25 15.15 -9.03 1.48
N THR A 26 13.88 -8.73 1.22
CA THR A 26 13.42 -7.88 0.11
C THR A 26 13.38 -6.40 0.46
N ASP A 27 13.63 -6.01 1.71
CA ASP A 27 13.78 -4.60 2.08
C ASP A 27 15.17 -4.12 1.67
N ASP A 28 15.22 -3.30 0.62
CA ASP A 28 16.44 -2.75 0.02
C ASP A 28 16.86 -1.40 0.62
N GLY A 29 16.13 -0.90 1.63
CA GLY A 29 16.40 0.42 2.21
C GLY A 29 15.79 1.60 1.46
N VAL A 30 14.91 1.35 0.48
CA VAL A 30 14.24 2.40 -0.30
C VAL A 30 12.75 2.40 0.00
N ASN A 31 12.21 3.57 0.38
CA ASN A 31 10.77 3.75 0.55
C ASN A 31 10.05 3.59 -0.80
N ASN A 32 8.93 2.88 -0.77
CA ASN A 32 7.99 2.74 -1.88
C ASN A 32 6.57 3.02 -1.35
N TRP A 33 5.54 2.41 -1.94
CA TRP A 33 4.16 2.53 -1.42
C TRP A 33 4.03 2.04 0.05
N GLN A 34 5.02 1.31 0.55
CA GLN A 34 5.31 1.13 1.96
C GLN A 34 6.67 1.75 2.34
N PRO A 35 6.77 2.37 3.54
CA PRO A 35 8.06 2.71 4.13
C PRO A 35 8.96 1.49 4.33
N SER A 36 10.27 1.68 4.17
CA SER A 36 11.32 0.68 4.44
C SER A 36 11.73 0.70 5.92
N LEU A 37 11.85 -0.49 6.53
CA LEU A 37 12.30 -0.62 7.92
C LEU A 37 13.78 -0.25 7.99
N ARG A 38 14.58 -0.75 7.05
CA ARG A 38 16.02 -0.41 6.96
C ARG A 38 16.24 1.08 6.84
N HIS A 39 15.47 1.74 5.97
CA HIS A 39 15.54 3.19 5.80
C HIS A 39 15.27 3.91 7.13
N TYR A 40 14.14 3.57 7.77
CA TYR A 40 13.75 4.19 9.03
C TYR A 40 14.77 3.95 10.14
N CYS A 41 15.26 2.71 10.29
CA CYS A 41 16.26 2.36 11.30
C CYS A 41 17.57 3.10 11.08
N LYS A 42 18.05 3.21 9.83
CA LYS A 42 19.26 3.99 9.50
C LYS A 42 19.09 5.47 9.87
N LYS A 43 17.95 6.06 9.54
CA LYS A 43 17.66 7.48 9.85
C LYS A 43 17.59 7.76 11.35
N ASN A 44 17.15 6.78 12.14
CA ASN A 44 16.96 6.92 13.59
C ASN A 44 18.05 6.23 14.43
N ASN A 45 19.17 5.82 13.81
CA ASN A 45 20.29 5.13 14.48
C ASN A 45 19.88 3.85 15.25
N ILE A 46 18.92 3.10 14.72
CA ILE A 46 18.45 1.83 15.30
C ILE A 46 19.27 0.68 14.66
N PRO A 47 19.93 -0.19 15.45
CA PRO A 47 20.69 -1.30 14.90
C PRO A 47 19.80 -2.25 14.08
N VAL A 48 20.24 -2.58 12.86
CA VAL A 48 19.63 -3.63 12.04
C VAL A 48 20.55 -4.84 12.06
N VAL A 49 20.05 -5.95 12.63
CA VAL A 49 20.83 -7.17 12.89
C VAL A 49 20.29 -8.35 12.08
N GLN A 50 21.03 -9.47 12.07
CA GLN A 50 20.53 -10.74 11.57
C GLN A 50 19.71 -11.47 12.62
N LEU A 51 18.83 -12.37 12.18
CA LEU A 51 18.02 -13.19 13.08
C LEU A 51 18.87 -14.02 14.06
N THR A 52 20.05 -14.47 13.61
CA THR A 52 20.99 -15.23 14.45
C THR A 52 21.58 -14.41 15.60
N ASP A 53 21.63 -13.09 15.46
CA ASP A 53 22.27 -12.21 16.44
C ASP A 53 21.40 -12.04 17.71
N VAL A 54 20.10 -12.36 17.62
CA VAL A 54 19.14 -12.14 18.72
C VAL A 54 18.84 -13.39 19.54
N TYR A 55 19.21 -14.57 19.05
CA TYR A 55 18.94 -15.87 19.69
C TYR A 55 19.47 -15.97 21.13
N GLU A 56 20.65 -15.39 21.38
CA GLU A 56 21.35 -15.47 22.67
C GLU A 56 20.92 -14.41 23.69
N ILE A 57 20.00 -13.49 23.33
CA ILE A 57 19.54 -12.40 24.20
C ILE A 57 18.48 -12.94 25.18
N ALA A 58 18.85 -13.11 26.45
CA ALA A 58 17.98 -13.74 27.46
C ALA A 58 16.70 -12.94 27.77
N ASN A 59 16.78 -11.61 27.85
CA ASN A 59 15.64 -10.74 28.19
C ASN A 59 14.93 -10.18 26.95
N LEU A 60 14.99 -10.89 25.83
CA LEU A 60 14.39 -10.46 24.57
C LEU A 60 12.86 -10.63 24.59
N LEU A 61 12.16 -9.65 24.03
CA LEU A 61 10.82 -9.79 23.50
C LEU A 61 10.92 -9.70 21.98
N PHE A 62 10.57 -10.78 21.30
CA PHE A 62 10.60 -10.85 19.85
C PHE A 62 9.19 -10.63 19.29
N LEU A 63 9.04 -9.64 18.41
CA LEU A 63 7.78 -9.31 17.75
C LEU A 63 7.95 -9.34 16.23
N SER A 64 7.37 -10.37 15.60
CA SER A 64 7.29 -10.50 14.14
C SER A 64 6.09 -9.73 13.59
N LEU A 65 6.35 -8.92 12.56
CA LEU A 65 5.36 -8.10 11.86
C LEU A 65 5.61 -8.24 10.35
N GLU A 66 4.86 -9.11 9.67
CA GLU A 66 5.04 -9.41 8.23
C GLU A 66 6.47 -9.89 7.90
N PHE A 67 7.06 -10.72 8.78
CA PHE A 67 8.44 -11.17 8.64
C PHE A 67 8.60 -12.33 7.63
N ASP A 68 9.67 -12.32 6.83
CA ASP A 68 9.83 -13.23 5.70
C ASP A 68 10.59 -14.54 5.99
N LYS A 69 11.08 -14.72 7.22
CA LYS A 69 11.81 -15.93 7.64
C LYS A 69 10.99 -16.73 8.64
N ILE A 70 11.09 -18.05 8.51
CA ILE A 70 10.55 -18.98 9.51
C ILE A 70 11.37 -18.82 10.80
N ILE A 71 10.67 -18.58 11.89
CA ILE A 71 11.25 -18.49 13.23
C ILE A 71 11.29 -19.89 13.84
N GLN A 72 12.41 -20.24 14.45
CA GLN A 72 12.63 -21.52 15.14
C GLN A 72 12.77 -21.21 16.64
N PRO A 73 11.69 -21.34 17.43
CA PRO A 73 11.68 -20.99 18.86
C PRO A 73 12.79 -21.65 19.67
N GLU A 74 13.21 -22.86 19.30
CA GLU A 74 14.25 -23.63 19.96
C GLU A 74 15.64 -22.96 19.97
N PHE A 75 15.86 -21.97 19.11
CA PHE A 75 17.12 -21.21 19.11
C PHE A 75 17.09 -20.00 20.05
N PHE A 76 15.93 -19.57 20.54
CA PHE A 76 15.84 -18.42 21.42
C PHE A 76 16.02 -18.83 22.89
N LYS A 77 16.72 -17.99 23.67
CA LYS A 77 16.77 -18.11 25.14
C LYS A 77 15.51 -17.66 25.87
N THR A 78 14.54 -17.12 25.13
CA THR A 78 13.28 -16.56 25.62
C THR A 78 12.12 -17.26 24.93
N ASP A 79 10.99 -17.37 25.61
CA ASP A 79 9.72 -17.83 25.06
C ASP A 79 8.78 -16.67 24.66
N LYS A 80 9.22 -15.41 24.86
CA LYS A 80 8.49 -14.19 24.49
C LYS A 80 8.56 -13.91 22.98
N LEU A 81 8.01 -14.83 22.20
CA LEU A 81 8.02 -14.81 20.75
C LEU A 81 6.59 -14.60 20.25
N PHE A 82 6.34 -13.46 19.62
CA PHE A 82 5.01 -13.03 19.20
C PHE A 82 4.97 -12.68 17.72
N ASN A 83 3.81 -12.90 17.09
CA ASN A 83 3.59 -12.58 15.69
C ASN A 83 2.22 -11.93 15.49
N ILE A 84 2.17 -10.96 14.58
CA ILE A 84 0.93 -10.51 13.97
C ILE A 84 0.74 -11.24 12.65
N HIS A 85 -0.35 -11.98 12.55
CA HIS A 85 -0.78 -12.63 11.32
C HIS A 85 -2.05 -12.01 10.76
N PHE A 86 -2.07 -11.76 9.45
CA PHE A 86 -3.18 -11.12 8.74
C PHE A 86 -4.28 -12.11 8.37
N SER A 87 -4.87 -12.75 9.37
CA SER A 87 -6.12 -13.50 9.24
C SER A 87 -6.83 -13.62 10.58
N LYS A 88 -8.10 -14.06 10.54
CA LYS A 88 -8.81 -14.58 11.71
C LYS A 88 -8.41 -16.04 11.92
N LEU A 89 -7.27 -16.27 12.58
CA LEU A 89 -6.83 -17.63 12.92
C LEU A 89 -7.93 -18.37 13.72
N PRO A 90 -8.12 -19.68 13.49
CA PRO A 90 -7.19 -20.59 12.81
C PRO A 90 -7.28 -20.62 11.28
N ALA A 91 -8.20 -19.89 10.65
CA ALA A 91 -8.35 -19.86 9.19
C ALA A 91 -7.21 -19.07 8.52
N TYR A 92 -6.87 -19.42 7.27
CA TYR A 92 -5.94 -18.69 6.41
C TYR A 92 -4.52 -18.50 6.97
N LYS A 93 -3.93 -19.56 7.53
CA LYS A 93 -2.49 -19.62 7.80
C LYS A 93 -1.68 -19.47 6.50
N GLY A 94 -0.48 -18.92 6.61
CA GLY A 94 0.45 -18.78 5.49
C GLY A 94 0.15 -17.58 4.59
N MET A 95 0.10 -17.80 3.29
CA MET A 95 0.29 -16.75 2.29
C MET A 95 -1.02 -16.18 1.71
N PHE A 96 -0.91 -14.98 1.12
CA PHE A 96 -1.94 -14.34 0.29
C PHE A 96 -3.28 -14.09 0.99
N THR A 97 -3.24 -13.75 2.27
CA THR A 97 -4.43 -13.51 3.09
C THR A 97 -5.23 -12.27 2.70
N SER A 98 -4.67 -11.37 1.89
CA SER A 98 -5.42 -10.28 1.25
C SER A 98 -6.19 -10.71 0.00
N ILE A 99 -5.93 -11.90 -0.53
CA ILE A 99 -6.51 -12.42 -1.77
C ILE A 99 -7.50 -13.53 -1.48
N LEU A 100 -7.09 -14.52 -0.68
CA LEU A 100 -7.82 -15.77 -0.54
C LEU A 100 -9.18 -15.64 0.18
N PRO A 101 -9.33 -14.86 1.27
CA PRO A 101 -10.64 -14.63 1.87
C PRO A 101 -11.63 -13.99 0.89
N ILE A 102 -11.17 -12.97 0.16
CA ILE A 102 -11.95 -12.31 -0.89
C ILE A 102 -12.35 -13.30 -1.98
N ARG A 103 -11.39 -14.09 -2.48
CA ARG A 103 -11.59 -15.07 -3.55
C ARG A 103 -12.57 -16.17 -3.16
N ASN A 104 -12.50 -16.63 -1.92
CA ASN A 104 -13.37 -17.67 -1.38
C ASN A 104 -14.77 -17.16 -1.00
N GLY A 105 -15.01 -15.83 -1.09
CA GLY A 105 -16.31 -15.24 -0.78
C GLY A 105 -16.59 -15.07 0.71
N GLU A 106 -15.54 -14.97 1.53
CA GLU A 106 -15.68 -14.70 2.95
C GLU A 106 -16.34 -13.33 3.19
N ILE A 107 -17.16 -13.25 4.24
CA ILE A 107 -17.82 -12.00 4.67
C ILE A 107 -17.01 -11.27 5.75
N GLU A 108 -16.02 -11.95 6.34
CA GLU A 108 -15.12 -11.40 7.34
C GLU A 108 -13.76 -12.11 7.31
N THR A 109 -12.77 -11.44 7.86
CA THR A 109 -11.43 -11.96 8.17
C THR A 109 -10.97 -11.27 9.46
N GLY A 110 -9.67 -11.16 9.71
CA GLY A 110 -9.16 -10.42 10.85
C GLY A 110 -7.65 -10.31 10.89
N VAL A 111 -7.15 -9.77 11.98
CA VAL A 111 -5.74 -9.82 12.36
C VAL A 111 -5.64 -10.55 13.68
N THR A 112 -4.62 -11.39 13.83
CA THR A 112 -4.38 -12.17 15.04
C THR A 112 -3.00 -11.87 15.59
N LEU A 113 -2.94 -11.51 16.87
CA LEU A 113 -1.73 -11.54 17.68
C LEU A 113 -1.64 -12.93 18.33
N HIS A 114 -0.56 -13.65 18.09
CA HIS A 114 -0.37 -15.00 18.63
C HIS A 114 1.09 -15.27 19.01
N LYS A 115 1.32 -16.34 19.78
CA LYS A 115 2.66 -16.84 20.08
C LYS A 115 3.27 -17.50 18.84
N ILE A 116 4.59 -17.44 18.72
CA ILE A 116 5.34 -18.20 17.73
C ILE A 116 5.68 -19.58 18.31
N ASP A 117 5.32 -20.64 17.60
CA ASP A 117 5.75 -22.01 17.86
C ASP A 117 6.53 -22.55 16.64
N SER A 118 6.83 -23.85 16.60
CA SER A 118 7.61 -24.45 15.50
C SER A 118 6.84 -24.54 14.17
N GLY A 119 5.54 -24.26 14.16
CA GLY A 119 4.71 -24.32 12.96
C GLY A 119 4.50 -22.95 12.32
N ILE A 120 3.72 -22.92 11.24
CA ILE A 120 3.39 -21.68 10.52
C ILE A 120 2.04 -21.20 11.01
N ASP A 121 2.05 -20.08 11.74
CA ASP A 121 0.87 -19.42 12.29
C ASP A 121 0.02 -20.32 13.21
N THR A 122 0.64 -21.22 13.96
CA THR A 122 -0.04 -22.27 14.77
C THR A 122 -0.11 -22.02 16.26
N GLY A 123 0.75 -21.14 16.80
CA GLY A 123 0.82 -20.91 18.24
C GLY A 123 -0.44 -20.29 18.84
N ASP A 124 -0.53 -20.34 20.17
CA ASP A 124 -1.69 -19.87 20.92
C ASP A 124 -2.03 -18.41 20.62
N ILE A 125 -3.33 -18.14 20.47
CA ILE A 125 -3.86 -16.81 20.19
C ILE A 125 -3.88 -15.97 21.47
N ILE A 126 -3.43 -14.73 21.37
CA ILE A 126 -3.45 -13.73 22.45
C ILE A 126 -4.65 -12.80 22.26
N ASP A 127 -4.86 -12.28 21.06
CA ASP A 127 -5.98 -11.39 20.75
C ASP A 127 -6.26 -11.38 19.24
N GLN A 128 -7.47 -10.99 18.86
CA GLN A 128 -7.90 -10.90 17.48
C GLN A 128 -8.76 -9.67 17.24
N GLN A 129 -8.62 -9.08 16.05
CA GLN A 129 -9.50 -8.03 15.57
C GLN A 129 -10.17 -8.48 14.27
N ILE A 130 -11.51 -8.45 14.26
CA ILE A 130 -12.31 -8.85 13.09
C ILE A 130 -12.38 -7.71 12.08
N ILE A 131 -12.30 -8.05 10.80
CA ILE A 131 -12.41 -7.13 9.68
C ILE A 131 -13.53 -7.61 8.75
N PRO A 132 -14.60 -6.84 8.54
CA PRO A 132 -15.65 -7.20 7.58
C PRO A 132 -15.16 -7.07 6.14
N ILE A 133 -15.58 -8.00 5.28
CA ILE A 133 -15.32 -8.00 3.84
C ILE A 133 -16.65 -7.71 3.13
N ASN A 134 -16.78 -6.49 2.59
CA ASN A 134 -17.91 -6.13 1.74
C ASN A 134 -17.63 -6.48 0.26
N LEU A 135 -18.63 -6.27 -0.60
CA LEU A 135 -18.55 -6.61 -2.02
C LEU A 135 -17.59 -5.72 -2.82
N GLU A 136 -17.26 -4.53 -2.35
CA GLU A 136 -16.38 -3.59 -3.05
C GLU A 136 -14.91 -3.72 -2.65
N LEU A 137 -14.65 -4.34 -1.49
CA LEU A 137 -13.31 -4.44 -0.92
C LEU A 137 -12.36 -5.21 -1.85
N THR A 138 -11.28 -4.54 -2.23
CA THR A 138 -10.20 -5.11 -3.04
C THR A 138 -9.09 -5.69 -2.16
N ALA A 139 -8.17 -6.47 -2.74
CA ALA A 139 -7.01 -6.98 -2.01
C ALA A 139 -6.10 -5.86 -1.47
N ARG A 140 -5.90 -4.77 -2.22
CA ARG A 140 -5.14 -3.60 -1.72
C ARG A 140 -5.77 -3.00 -0.46
N GLN A 141 -7.08 -2.75 -0.51
CA GLN A 141 -7.81 -2.14 0.60
C GLN A 141 -7.91 -3.07 1.81
N LEU A 142 -8.06 -4.37 1.58
CA LEU A 142 -8.00 -5.34 2.68
C LEU A 142 -6.62 -5.37 3.34
N TYR A 143 -5.54 -5.28 2.55
CA TYR A 143 -4.19 -5.16 3.10
C TYR A 143 -4.01 -3.89 3.97
N GLU A 144 -4.56 -2.75 3.56
CA GLU A 144 -4.52 -1.52 4.38
C GLU A 144 -5.29 -1.69 5.69
N LYS A 145 -6.45 -2.34 5.65
CA LYS A 145 -7.22 -2.67 6.85
C LYS A 145 -6.46 -3.61 7.78
N TYR A 146 -5.71 -4.58 7.23
CA TYR A 146 -4.84 -5.44 8.03
C TYR A 146 -3.72 -4.65 8.71
N LEU A 147 -3.02 -3.77 7.98
CA LEU A 147 -1.97 -2.93 8.56
C LEU A 147 -2.52 -2.13 9.74
N GLN A 148 -3.65 -1.41 9.55
CA GLN A 148 -4.25 -0.59 10.59
C GLN A 148 -4.69 -1.44 11.79
N ALA A 149 -5.44 -2.52 11.56
CA ALA A 149 -5.92 -3.39 12.63
C ALA A 149 -4.75 -4.07 13.39
N GLY A 150 -3.68 -4.45 12.70
CA GLY A 150 -2.49 -5.01 13.33
C GLY A 150 -1.75 -4.00 14.20
N ILE A 151 -1.61 -2.75 13.74
CA ILE A 151 -1.04 -1.67 14.54
C ILE A 151 -1.89 -1.41 15.79
N ASP A 152 -3.21 -1.32 15.64
CA ASP A 152 -4.13 -1.08 16.74
C ASP A 152 -4.10 -2.22 17.77
N LEU A 153 -4.07 -3.46 17.29
CA LEU A 153 -3.98 -4.66 18.13
C LEU A 153 -2.65 -4.70 18.90
N ILE A 154 -1.54 -4.34 18.26
CA ILE A 154 -0.24 -4.22 18.95
C ILE A 154 -0.29 -3.09 19.96
N LYS A 155 -0.75 -1.88 19.62
CA LYS A 155 -0.83 -0.77 20.57
C LYS A 155 -1.67 -1.11 21.79
N LYS A 156 -2.82 -1.78 21.58
CA LYS A 156 -3.69 -2.26 22.65
C LYS A 156 -2.96 -3.23 23.57
N GLN A 157 -2.19 -4.15 22.99
CA GLN A 157 -1.62 -5.25 23.73
C GLN A 157 -0.22 -4.93 24.28
N PHE A 158 0.62 -4.12 23.64
CA PHE A 158 2.08 -4.10 23.84
C PHE A 158 2.54 -4.04 25.31
N ALA A 159 1.94 -3.18 26.15
CA ALA A 159 2.28 -3.09 27.57
C ALA A 159 2.19 -4.43 28.31
N ALA A 160 1.18 -5.25 28.00
CA ALA A 160 1.01 -6.57 28.56
C ALA A 160 1.91 -7.65 27.90
N LEU A 161 2.54 -7.39 26.74
CA LEU A 161 3.56 -8.29 26.19
C LEU A 161 4.85 -8.13 27.01
N VAL A 162 5.13 -6.89 27.43
CA VAL A 162 6.32 -6.55 28.23
C VAL A 162 6.20 -7.09 29.66
N SER A 163 5.03 -6.97 30.29
CA SER A 163 4.82 -7.31 31.72
C SER A 163 4.48 -8.78 32.01
N GLU A 164 4.57 -9.68 31.03
CA GLU A 164 4.36 -11.14 31.17
C GLU A 164 2.96 -11.59 31.65
N ASN A 165 1.96 -10.72 31.66
CA ASN A 165 0.60 -11.07 32.09
C ASN A 165 -0.32 -11.26 30.88
N ARG A 166 -0.54 -12.51 30.46
CA ARG A 166 -1.33 -12.83 29.27
C ARG A 166 -2.13 -14.11 29.38
N ASP A 167 -3.43 -13.98 29.21
CA ASP A 167 -4.26 -15.08 28.77
C ASP A 167 -3.99 -15.35 27.29
N CYS A 168 -3.83 -16.62 26.95
CA CYS A 168 -3.80 -17.10 25.57
C CYS A 168 -4.64 -18.37 25.46
N PHE A 169 -5.11 -18.67 24.26
CA PHE A 169 -5.90 -19.86 23.99
C PHE A 169 -5.40 -20.59 22.76
N THR A 170 -5.39 -21.92 22.85
CA THR A 170 -4.96 -22.79 21.75
C THR A 170 -5.91 -22.71 20.57
N GLN A 171 -5.34 -22.68 19.38
CA GLN A 171 -6.11 -22.66 18.14
C GLN A 171 -6.96 -23.92 17.98
N SER A 172 -8.20 -23.74 17.51
CA SER A 172 -9.10 -24.85 17.20
C SER A 172 -8.62 -25.63 15.96
N ILE A 173 -8.81 -26.96 15.99
CA ILE A 173 -8.63 -27.83 14.81
C ILE A 173 -9.71 -27.51 13.76
N ILE A 174 -10.92 -27.18 14.20
CA ILE A 174 -12.06 -26.88 13.33
C ILE A 174 -11.89 -25.47 12.76
N GLY A 175 -12.04 -25.34 11.44
CA GLY A 175 -11.87 -24.06 10.72
C GLY A 175 -10.41 -23.72 10.40
N SER A 176 -9.45 -24.56 10.80
CA SER A 176 -8.05 -24.37 10.44
C SER A 176 -7.82 -24.58 8.94
N SER A 177 -7.16 -23.63 8.29
CA SER A 177 -6.78 -23.75 6.87
C SER A 177 -5.41 -23.11 6.64
N TYR A 178 -4.70 -23.57 5.62
CA TYR A 178 -3.36 -23.12 5.27
C TYR A 178 -3.18 -23.00 3.76
N TYR A 179 -2.47 -21.96 3.33
CA TYR A 179 -2.14 -21.75 1.94
C TYR A 179 -0.66 -21.40 1.78
N SER A 180 0.01 -22.08 0.85
CA SER A 180 1.43 -21.87 0.59
C SER A 180 1.62 -20.83 -0.51
N LYS A 181 2.87 -20.39 -0.73
CA LYS A 181 3.23 -19.53 -1.86
C LYS A 181 2.86 -20.12 -3.24
N LYS A 182 2.70 -21.44 -3.35
CA LYS A 182 2.34 -22.12 -4.60
C LYS A 182 0.84 -22.05 -4.91
N THR A 183 0.02 -21.60 -3.96
CA THR A 183 -1.43 -21.51 -4.14
C THR A 183 -1.82 -20.51 -5.23
N ILE A 184 -1.01 -19.46 -5.43
CA ILE A 184 -1.24 -18.46 -6.48
C ILE A 184 0.05 -18.28 -7.27
N ASP A 185 -0.01 -18.53 -8.58
CA ASP A 185 1.07 -18.24 -9.50
C ASP A 185 0.86 -16.85 -10.13
N PHE A 186 1.55 -15.84 -9.59
CA PHE A 186 1.50 -14.48 -10.11
C PHE A 186 2.13 -14.34 -11.51
N GLY A 187 2.98 -15.29 -11.93
CA GLY A 187 3.55 -15.30 -13.28
C GLY A 187 2.55 -15.74 -14.36
N ASN A 188 1.43 -16.34 -13.96
CA ASN A 188 0.43 -16.89 -14.88
C ASN A 188 -1.00 -16.72 -14.31
N LEU A 189 -1.33 -15.49 -13.89
CA LEU A 189 -2.68 -15.17 -13.42
C LEU A 189 -3.70 -15.32 -14.57
N LYS A 190 -4.75 -16.11 -14.32
CA LYS A 190 -5.88 -16.26 -15.23
C LYS A 190 -7.18 -16.10 -14.47
N ILE A 191 -8.09 -15.30 -15.03
CA ILE A 191 -9.47 -15.22 -14.55
C ILE A 191 -10.27 -16.31 -15.23
N ASN A 192 -10.87 -17.21 -14.45
CA ASN A 192 -11.81 -18.18 -14.99
C ASN A 192 -13.18 -17.52 -15.20
N LEU A 193 -13.49 -17.19 -16.45
CA LEU A 193 -14.75 -16.56 -16.86
C LEU A 193 -15.92 -17.55 -17.00
N ASN A 194 -15.66 -18.86 -16.87
CA ASN A 194 -16.70 -19.89 -16.86
C ASN A 194 -17.14 -20.20 -15.41
N LYS A 195 -17.63 -19.16 -14.72
CA LYS A 195 -18.00 -19.16 -13.30
C LYS A 195 -19.21 -18.25 -13.07
N THR A 196 -19.78 -18.27 -11.87
CA THR A 196 -20.84 -17.34 -11.47
C THR A 196 -20.33 -15.90 -11.46
N ALA A 197 -21.24 -14.93 -11.57
CA ALA A 197 -20.91 -13.50 -11.46
C ALA A 197 -20.19 -13.20 -10.14
N PHE A 198 -20.64 -13.80 -9.03
CA PHE A 198 -20.01 -13.64 -7.72
C PHE A 198 -18.57 -14.17 -7.68
N GLU A 199 -18.32 -15.35 -8.22
CA GLU A 199 -16.97 -15.92 -8.30
C GLU A 199 -16.04 -15.12 -9.23
N ILE A 200 -16.53 -14.63 -10.37
CA ILE A 200 -15.74 -13.79 -11.28
C ILE A 200 -15.42 -12.45 -10.62
N HIS A 201 -16.42 -11.80 -10.02
CA HIS A 201 -16.25 -10.57 -9.25
C HIS A 201 -15.20 -10.74 -8.14
N ASN A 202 -15.27 -11.84 -7.38
CA ASN A 202 -14.30 -12.15 -6.33
C ASN A 202 -12.90 -12.43 -6.89
N GLN A 203 -12.77 -13.19 -7.98
CA GLN A 203 -11.49 -13.41 -8.66
C GLN A 203 -10.84 -12.08 -9.05
N ILE A 204 -11.62 -11.17 -9.65
CA ILE A 204 -11.16 -9.86 -10.10
C ILE A 204 -10.76 -8.99 -8.90
N ARG A 205 -11.66 -8.72 -7.96
CA ARG A 205 -11.35 -7.82 -6.83
C ARG A 205 -10.27 -8.36 -5.89
N SER A 206 -10.10 -9.68 -5.81
CA SER A 206 -8.99 -10.32 -5.09
C SER A 206 -7.62 -10.07 -5.73
N LEU A 207 -7.57 -9.64 -6.98
CA LEU A 207 -6.34 -9.38 -7.72
C LEU A 207 -6.08 -7.89 -7.96
N ILE A 208 -7.01 -7.01 -7.59
CA ILE A 208 -6.84 -5.56 -7.67
C ILE A 208 -5.88 -5.12 -6.56
N PHE A 209 -4.62 -4.93 -6.95
CA PHE A 209 -3.56 -4.39 -6.11
C PHE A 209 -2.53 -3.69 -7.00
N ARG A 210 -2.80 -2.44 -7.40
CA ARG A 210 -2.07 -1.71 -8.44
C ARG A 210 -0.54 -1.70 -8.27
N ASP A 211 -0.06 -1.59 -7.03
CA ASP A 211 1.39 -1.61 -6.73
C ASP A 211 2.08 -2.90 -7.21
N TYR A 212 1.33 -4.01 -7.33
CA TYR A 212 1.78 -5.27 -7.90
C TYR A 212 1.18 -5.52 -9.30
N GLN A 213 -0.15 -5.60 -9.40
CA GLN A 213 -0.86 -5.84 -10.65
C GLN A 213 -2.34 -5.40 -10.62
N LEU A 214 -2.92 -5.30 -11.81
CA LEU A 214 -4.37 -5.36 -12.01
C LEU A 214 -4.73 -6.62 -12.80
N PRO A 215 -5.89 -7.27 -12.56
CA PRO A 215 -6.34 -8.39 -13.37
C PRO A 215 -6.60 -7.95 -14.81
N ILE A 216 -6.29 -8.82 -15.77
CA ILE A 216 -6.50 -8.56 -17.20
C ILE A 216 -7.67 -9.44 -17.68
N VAL A 217 -8.62 -8.82 -18.39
CA VAL A 217 -9.78 -9.51 -18.99
C VAL A 217 -9.99 -9.02 -20.42
N HIS A 218 -9.80 -9.93 -21.39
CA HIS A 218 -9.76 -9.63 -22.83
C HIS A 218 -8.80 -8.47 -23.11
N ASP A 219 -7.53 -8.64 -22.74
CA ASP A 219 -6.41 -7.72 -23.00
C ASP A 219 -6.53 -6.31 -22.39
N ARG A 220 -7.50 -6.09 -21.50
CA ARG A 220 -7.68 -4.84 -20.76
C ARG A 220 -7.45 -5.07 -19.28
N LYS A 221 -6.64 -4.20 -18.64
CA LYS A 221 -6.52 -4.15 -17.17
C LYS A 221 -7.85 -3.68 -16.57
N ILE A 222 -8.28 -4.31 -15.49
CA ILE A 222 -9.54 -4.01 -14.81
C ILE A 222 -9.22 -3.48 -13.40
N TYR A 223 -9.73 -2.29 -13.07
CA TYR A 223 -9.49 -1.66 -11.76
C TYR A 223 -10.68 -1.73 -10.80
N LYS A 224 -11.86 -2.15 -11.29
CA LYS A 224 -13.07 -2.34 -10.48
C LYS A 224 -14.01 -3.34 -11.16
N SER A 225 -14.75 -4.12 -10.37
CA SER A 225 -15.87 -4.95 -10.84
C SER A 225 -17.12 -4.72 -9.99
N ILE A 226 -18.30 -4.93 -10.59
CA ILE A 226 -19.60 -4.83 -9.95
C ILE A 226 -20.50 -5.99 -10.36
N LEU A 227 -21.38 -6.42 -9.45
CA LEU A 227 -22.41 -7.42 -9.73
C LEU A 227 -23.64 -6.75 -10.31
N LEU A 228 -24.16 -7.26 -11.42
CA LEU A 228 -25.37 -6.78 -12.03
C LEU A 228 -26.50 -7.75 -11.73
N SER A 229 -27.66 -7.25 -11.29
CA SER A 229 -28.86 -8.09 -11.08
C SER A 229 -29.57 -8.40 -12.41
N VAL A 230 -28.79 -8.67 -13.46
CA VAL A 230 -29.24 -8.93 -14.83
C VAL A 230 -28.83 -10.36 -15.18
N PRO A 231 -29.78 -11.28 -15.42
CA PRO A 231 -29.45 -12.65 -15.83
C PRO A 231 -28.71 -12.69 -17.17
N THR A 232 -27.76 -13.60 -17.30
CA THR A 232 -27.00 -13.81 -18.53
C THR A 232 -27.87 -14.38 -19.65
N LYS A 233 -27.67 -13.89 -20.88
CA LYS A 233 -28.27 -14.45 -22.11
C LYS A 233 -27.23 -15.08 -23.06
N GLY A 234 -25.98 -14.63 -22.98
CA GLY A 234 -24.86 -15.11 -23.78
C GLY A 234 -24.15 -16.34 -23.18
N LYS A 235 -23.07 -16.79 -23.83
CA LYS A 235 -22.21 -17.83 -23.28
C LYS A 235 -21.32 -17.25 -22.18
N PRO A 236 -21.01 -17.98 -21.10
CA PRO A 236 -20.06 -17.51 -20.08
C PRO A 236 -18.74 -17.05 -20.69
N GLY A 237 -18.28 -15.86 -20.29
CA GLY A 237 -17.06 -15.22 -20.77
C GLY A 237 -17.22 -14.35 -22.01
N THR A 238 -18.39 -14.30 -22.68
CA THR A 238 -18.58 -13.37 -23.80
C THR A 238 -18.94 -11.97 -23.34
N VAL A 239 -18.45 -10.95 -24.04
CA VAL A 239 -18.85 -9.56 -23.82
C VAL A 239 -20.28 -9.36 -24.30
N ASP A 240 -21.13 -8.78 -23.45
CA ASP A 240 -22.50 -8.38 -23.78
C ASP A 240 -22.53 -6.94 -24.34
N GLN A 241 -21.82 -6.04 -23.66
CA GLN A 241 -21.73 -4.62 -23.97
C GLN A 241 -20.33 -4.13 -23.59
N GLU A 242 -19.79 -3.20 -24.36
CA GLU A 242 -18.56 -2.49 -24.00
C GLU A 242 -18.54 -1.07 -24.56
N ASP A 243 -17.91 -0.19 -23.80
CA ASP A 243 -17.46 1.13 -24.21
C ASP A 243 -15.99 1.32 -23.78
N ASP A 244 -15.48 2.55 -23.83
CA ASP A 244 -14.10 2.85 -23.51
C ASP A 244 -13.74 2.58 -22.04
N PHE A 245 -14.67 2.73 -21.09
CA PHE A 245 -14.43 2.61 -19.64
C PHE A 245 -15.01 1.34 -19.04
N TYR A 246 -15.98 0.72 -19.69
CA TYR A 246 -16.81 -0.28 -19.05
C TYR A 246 -17.13 -1.43 -19.99
N LYS A 247 -17.14 -2.64 -19.45
CA LYS A 247 -17.62 -3.84 -20.15
C LYS A 247 -18.53 -4.67 -19.28
N VAL A 248 -19.52 -5.28 -19.90
CA VAL A 248 -20.44 -6.23 -19.28
C VAL A 248 -20.12 -7.60 -19.82
N LEU A 249 -19.87 -8.56 -18.92
CA LEU A 249 -19.65 -9.95 -19.28
C LEU A 249 -20.87 -10.81 -18.94
N ASN A 250 -21.18 -11.72 -19.86
CA ASN A 250 -22.04 -12.86 -19.62
C ASN A 250 -21.28 -13.90 -18.75
N THR A 251 -21.94 -14.47 -17.76
CA THR A 251 -21.37 -15.48 -16.84
C THR A 251 -22.28 -16.71 -16.75
N ILE A 252 -22.10 -17.60 -15.78
CA ILE A 252 -22.98 -18.77 -15.59
C ILE A 252 -24.41 -18.37 -15.19
N ASP A 253 -24.58 -17.28 -14.44
CA ASP A 253 -25.87 -16.90 -13.83
C ASP A 253 -26.26 -15.45 -14.16
N TYR A 254 -25.57 -14.47 -13.59
CA TYR A 254 -25.83 -13.04 -13.77
C TYR A 254 -24.71 -12.37 -14.56
N GLN A 255 -24.91 -11.14 -14.99
CA GLN A 255 -23.86 -10.38 -15.65
C GLN A 255 -22.92 -9.74 -14.61
N VAL A 256 -21.67 -9.52 -15.00
CA VAL A 256 -20.68 -8.78 -14.20
C VAL A 256 -20.17 -7.58 -15.00
N GLY A 257 -20.17 -6.42 -14.36
CA GLY A 257 -19.65 -5.18 -14.90
C GLY A 257 -18.19 -4.99 -14.53
N LEU A 258 -17.35 -4.63 -15.49
CA LEU A 258 -15.91 -4.43 -15.30
C LEU A 258 -15.49 -3.04 -15.78
N TYR A 259 -14.79 -2.30 -14.94
CA TYR A 259 -14.24 -1.00 -15.29
C TYR A 259 -12.79 -1.13 -15.74
N VAL A 260 -12.50 -0.60 -16.92
CA VAL A 260 -11.20 -0.65 -17.60
C VAL A 260 -10.29 0.43 -17.04
N ASP A 261 -9.04 0.05 -16.74
CA ASP A 261 -8.02 0.96 -16.25
C ASP A 261 -7.60 1.98 -17.33
N LYS A 262 -7.40 3.24 -16.93
CA LYS A 262 -7.08 4.39 -17.79
C LYS A 262 -5.83 5.14 -17.33
N GLU A 263 -4.89 4.38 -16.77
CA GLU A 263 -3.67 4.89 -16.17
C GLU A 263 -2.80 5.63 -17.19
N ASP A 264 -2.66 5.06 -18.40
CA ASP A 264 -1.84 5.64 -19.45
C ASP A 264 -2.44 6.96 -19.96
N GLU A 265 -3.76 7.03 -20.11
CA GLU A 265 -4.49 8.24 -20.48
C GLU A 265 -4.33 9.35 -19.42
N LEU A 266 -4.43 9.00 -18.13
CA LEU A 266 -4.20 9.94 -17.02
C LEU A 266 -2.80 10.53 -17.04
N TRP A 267 -1.78 9.67 -17.20
CA TRP A 267 -0.38 10.11 -17.23
C TRP A 267 -0.06 10.93 -18.47
N ASN A 268 -0.62 10.57 -19.62
CA ASN A 268 -0.46 11.38 -20.83
C ASN A 268 -1.08 12.77 -20.66
N ALA A 269 -2.30 12.85 -20.13
CA ALA A 269 -2.98 14.11 -19.89
C ALA A 269 -2.17 15.02 -18.94
N ALA A 270 -1.68 14.48 -17.83
CA ALA A 270 -0.82 15.21 -16.90
C ALA A 270 0.49 15.70 -17.53
N LYS A 271 1.09 14.89 -18.41
CA LYS A 271 2.32 15.24 -19.10
C LYS A 271 2.13 16.33 -20.16
N THR A 272 0.99 16.32 -20.86
CA THR A 272 0.70 17.26 -21.96
C THR A 272 -0.15 18.46 -21.56
N GLY A 273 -0.66 18.48 -20.33
CA GLY A 273 -1.56 19.53 -19.86
C GLY A 273 -2.97 19.45 -20.43
N ASP A 274 -3.43 18.24 -20.78
CA ASP A 274 -4.74 18.01 -21.42
C ASP A 274 -5.88 17.99 -20.38
N ILE A 275 -6.46 19.18 -20.14
CA ILE A 275 -7.56 19.37 -19.19
C ILE A 275 -8.81 18.61 -19.64
N ASP A 276 -9.12 18.63 -20.94
CA ASP A 276 -10.30 17.95 -21.50
C ASP A 276 -10.25 16.45 -21.22
N GLN A 277 -9.07 15.82 -21.35
CA GLN A 277 -8.89 14.40 -21.03
C GLN A 277 -9.08 14.12 -19.53
N ILE A 278 -8.63 14.99 -18.63
CA ILE A 278 -8.88 14.82 -17.18
C ILE A 278 -10.37 14.96 -16.86
N GLU A 279 -11.04 15.94 -17.46
CA GLU A 279 -12.48 16.12 -17.30
C GLU A 279 -13.24 14.89 -17.81
N TYR A 280 -12.86 14.37 -18.97
CA TYR A 280 -13.44 13.15 -19.53
C TYR A 280 -13.23 11.93 -18.63
N LEU A 281 -12.03 11.73 -18.08
CA LEU A 281 -11.76 10.65 -17.11
C LEU A 281 -12.62 10.82 -15.84
N SER A 282 -12.69 12.04 -15.30
CA SER A 282 -13.46 12.36 -14.09
C SER A 282 -14.96 12.14 -14.29
N GLN A 283 -15.52 12.65 -15.39
CA GLN A 283 -16.94 12.51 -15.73
C GLN A 283 -17.37 11.05 -15.92
N ASN A 284 -16.45 10.18 -16.35
CA ASN A 284 -16.68 8.75 -16.48
C ASN A 284 -16.30 7.95 -15.20
N GLY A 285 -16.00 8.63 -14.09
CA GLY A 285 -15.78 8.00 -12.79
C GLY A 285 -14.45 7.26 -12.65
N TYR A 286 -13.45 7.59 -13.45
CA TYR A 286 -12.10 7.04 -13.30
C TYR A 286 -11.37 7.70 -12.12
N PRO A 287 -10.72 6.92 -11.22
CA PRO A 287 -10.00 7.48 -10.08
C PRO A 287 -8.74 8.23 -10.53
N LEU A 288 -8.72 9.55 -10.31
CA LEU A 288 -7.58 10.40 -10.67
C LEU A 288 -6.47 10.40 -9.61
N ASN A 289 -6.77 9.99 -8.39
CA ASN A 289 -5.84 10.00 -7.25
C ASN A 289 -4.91 8.77 -7.19
N ILE A 290 -4.74 8.05 -8.31
CA ILE A 290 -3.79 6.94 -8.37
C ILE A 290 -2.36 7.47 -8.35
N ARG A 291 -1.41 6.59 -8.02
CA ARG A 291 0.02 6.90 -7.99
C ARG A 291 0.81 5.94 -8.85
N SER A 292 1.87 6.45 -9.47
CA SER A 292 2.86 5.64 -10.17
C SER A 292 3.69 4.78 -9.20
N LYS A 293 4.57 3.92 -9.71
CA LYS A 293 5.49 3.10 -8.90
C LYS A 293 6.45 3.95 -8.04
N GLN A 294 6.74 5.18 -8.46
CA GLN A 294 7.56 6.12 -7.71
C GLN A 294 6.73 6.97 -6.73
N GLY A 295 5.40 6.80 -6.73
CA GLY A 295 4.48 7.59 -5.91
C GLY A 295 4.05 8.89 -6.56
N TRP A 296 4.28 9.09 -7.87
CA TRP A 296 3.88 10.33 -8.55
C TRP A 296 2.39 10.28 -8.84
N ASP A 297 1.68 11.34 -8.51
CA ASP A 297 0.32 11.58 -8.98
C ASP A 297 0.34 12.51 -10.22
N ALA A 298 -0.84 12.82 -10.75
CA ALA A 298 -0.97 13.68 -11.93
C ALA A 298 -0.41 15.10 -11.69
N LEU A 299 -0.53 15.63 -10.46
CA LEU A 299 0.00 16.95 -10.13
C LEU A 299 1.52 16.97 -10.18
N ILE A 300 2.22 15.98 -9.60
CA ILE A 300 3.67 15.87 -9.67
C ILE A 300 4.15 15.78 -11.13
N ILE A 301 3.48 14.98 -11.96
CA ILE A 301 3.82 14.84 -13.39
C ILE A 301 3.67 16.20 -14.10
N ALA A 302 2.54 16.89 -13.91
CA ALA A 302 2.28 18.19 -14.52
C ALA A 302 3.29 19.27 -14.07
N CYS A 303 3.63 19.29 -12.78
CA CYS A 303 4.66 20.15 -12.20
C CYS A 303 6.04 19.92 -12.83
N TYR A 304 6.45 18.67 -12.97
CA TYR A 304 7.73 18.32 -13.61
C TYR A 304 7.79 18.72 -15.09
N HIS A 305 6.65 18.71 -15.78
CA HIS A 305 6.52 19.11 -17.18
C HIS A 305 6.16 20.58 -17.41
N LEU A 306 6.07 21.38 -16.33
CA LEU A 306 5.72 22.81 -16.38
C LEU A 306 4.38 23.10 -17.08
N GLN A 307 3.38 22.23 -16.87
CA GLN A 307 2.04 22.38 -17.45
C GLN A 307 1.22 23.39 -16.64
N THR A 308 1.49 24.68 -16.81
CA THR A 308 1.01 25.75 -15.91
C THR A 308 -0.52 25.78 -15.76
N ASP A 309 -1.26 25.81 -16.86
CA ASP A 309 -2.73 25.94 -16.80
C ASP A 309 -3.39 24.67 -16.26
N PHE A 310 -2.81 23.51 -16.54
CA PHE A 310 -3.25 22.24 -15.98
C PHE A 310 -3.02 22.17 -14.47
N VAL A 311 -1.86 22.64 -13.98
CA VAL A 311 -1.61 22.71 -12.53
C VAL A 311 -2.57 23.67 -11.84
N LYS A 312 -2.81 24.86 -12.41
CA LYS A 312 -3.82 25.80 -11.90
C LYS A 312 -5.20 25.13 -11.83
N TYR A 313 -5.58 24.41 -12.88
CA TYR A 313 -6.84 23.66 -12.92
C TYR A 313 -6.93 22.62 -11.80
N LEU A 314 -5.90 21.79 -11.60
CA LEU A 314 -5.91 20.77 -10.55
C LEU A 314 -6.02 21.39 -9.15
N LEU A 315 -5.26 22.45 -8.86
CA LEU A 315 -5.31 23.12 -7.55
C LEU A 315 -6.67 23.80 -7.29
N ASN A 316 -7.32 24.33 -8.33
CA ASN A 316 -8.69 24.84 -8.23
C ASN A 316 -9.74 23.74 -7.97
N ASN A 317 -9.37 22.46 -8.17
CA ASN A 317 -10.19 21.28 -7.87
C ASN A 317 -9.69 20.54 -6.62
N ASP A 318 -9.19 21.28 -5.64
CA ASP A 318 -8.79 20.79 -4.30
C ASP A 318 -7.66 19.74 -4.29
N TRP A 319 -6.82 19.69 -5.34
CA TRP A 319 -5.62 18.85 -5.29
C TRP A 319 -4.60 19.42 -4.30
N ASP A 320 -4.00 18.54 -3.50
CA ASP A 320 -3.02 18.92 -2.49
C ASP A 320 -1.68 19.33 -3.12
N ILE A 321 -1.33 20.62 -3.02
CA ILE A 321 -0.05 21.16 -3.48
C ILE A 321 1.16 20.54 -2.76
N ASN A 322 0.96 20.01 -1.55
CA ASN A 322 2.01 19.39 -0.74
C ASN A 322 2.15 17.89 -1.01
N THR A 323 1.49 17.37 -2.05
CA THR A 323 1.67 15.99 -2.47
C THR A 323 3.15 15.70 -2.75
N ALA A 324 3.57 14.51 -2.33
CA ALA A 324 4.93 14.04 -2.44
C ALA A 324 4.96 12.63 -2.99
N ASN A 325 6.07 12.29 -3.64
CA ASN A 325 6.34 10.92 -4.07
C ASN A 325 6.68 10.02 -2.86
N TYR A 326 6.98 8.73 -3.09
CA TYR A 326 7.32 7.80 -2.00
C TYR A 326 8.66 8.10 -1.29
N LYS A 327 9.44 9.06 -1.79
CA LYS A 327 10.68 9.55 -1.18
C LYS A 327 10.51 10.91 -0.48
N GLY A 328 9.29 11.42 -0.38
CA GLY A 328 9.02 12.74 0.19
C GLY A 328 9.33 13.93 -0.74
N THR A 329 9.75 13.71 -2.00
CA THR A 329 9.98 14.80 -2.94
C THR A 329 8.64 15.41 -3.36
N THR A 330 8.43 16.69 -3.05
CA THR A 330 7.15 17.39 -3.24
C THR A 330 6.95 17.89 -4.67
N ALA A 331 5.70 18.17 -5.05
CA ALA A 331 5.38 18.85 -6.31
C ALA A 331 6.18 20.15 -6.51
N ALA A 332 6.34 20.96 -5.45
CA ALA A 332 7.13 22.19 -5.49
C ALA A 332 8.63 21.95 -5.82
N MET A 333 9.24 20.89 -5.25
CA MET A 333 10.63 20.51 -5.58
C MET A 333 10.78 20.10 -7.06
N TYR A 334 9.80 19.39 -7.62
CA TYR A 334 9.79 19.03 -9.04
C TYR A 334 9.65 20.24 -9.95
N THR A 335 8.73 21.17 -9.62
CA THR A 335 8.59 22.43 -10.36
C THR A 335 9.88 23.25 -10.31
N MET A 336 10.48 23.41 -9.13
CA MET A 336 11.74 24.12 -8.95
C MET A 336 12.83 23.51 -9.84
N THR A 337 12.99 22.19 -9.79
CA THR A 337 13.99 21.47 -10.60
C THR A 337 13.78 21.70 -12.11
N ALA A 338 12.53 21.67 -12.58
CA ALA A 338 12.20 21.90 -13.98
C ALA A 338 12.42 23.37 -14.38
N ALA A 339 12.05 24.32 -13.52
CA ALA A 339 12.29 25.74 -13.70
C ALA A 339 13.78 26.07 -13.75
N SER A 340 14.61 25.48 -12.88
CA SER A 340 16.07 25.66 -12.90
C SER A 340 16.71 25.21 -14.21
N LYS A 341 16.19 24.13 -14.83
CA LYS A 341 16.69 23.56 -16.10
C LYS A 341 16.26 24.34 -17.34
N THR A 342 15.07 24.95 -17.31
CA THR A 342 14.45 25.60 -18.48
C THR A 342 14.48 27.12 -18.42
N ASN A 343 14.78 27.68 -17.24
CA ASN A 343 14.62 29.09 -16.90
C ASN A 343 13.18 29.64 -17.02
N ASN A 344 12.18 28.74 -17.09
CA ASN A 344 10.77 29.12 -17.04
C ASN A 344 10.29 29.14 -15.59
N LEU A 345 10.13 30.34 -15.03
CA LEU A 345 9.73 30.59 -13.65
C LEU A 345 8.22 30.72 -13.45
N GLU A 346 7.41 30.67 -14.51
CA GLU A 346 5.98 31.01 -14.44
C GLU A 346 5.24 30.09 -13.44
N LEU A 347 5.37 28.77 -13.62
CA LEU A 347 4.71 27.80 -12.75
C LEU A 347 5.28 27.85 -11.33
N LEU A 348 6.60 28.01 -11.16
CA LEU A 348 7.19 28.12 -9.83
C LEU A 348 6.65 29.33 -9.09
N SER A 349 6.59 30.50 -9.75
CA SER A 349 6.03 31.73 -9.18
C SER A 349 4.60 31.52 -8.75
N PHE A 350 3.77 30.89 -9.60
CA PHE A 350 2.38 30.57 -9.25
C PHE A 350 2.30 29.64 -8.03
N ILE A 351 3.03 28.52 -8.00
CA ILE A 351 2.99 27.55 -6.90
C ILE A 351 3.39 28.20 -5.57
N LEU A 352 4.37 29.10 -5.56
CA LEU A 352 4.77 29.81 -4.34
C LEU A 352 3.65 30.68 -3.75
N THR A 353 2.77 31.24 -4.59
CA THR A 353 1.59 31.97 -4.12
C THR A 353 0.56 31.07 -3.42
N GLN A 354 0.63 29.75 -3.61
CA GLN A 354 -0.25 28.76 -2.99
C GLN A 354 0.28 28.29 -1.62
N SER A 355 1.33 28.92 -1.09
CA SER A 355 1.92 28.64 0.23
C SER A 355 2.26 27.15 0.49
N PRO A 356 3.00 26.47 -0.40
CA PRO A 356 3.43 25.09 -0.17
C PRO A 356 4.43 24.97 1.00
N GLU A 357 4.58 23.77 1.53
CA GLU A 357 5.53 23.41 2.59
C GLU A 357 6.98 23.41 2.06
N LEU A 358 7.59 24.59 1.89
CA LEU A 358 8.92 24.74 1.29
C LEU A 358 10.06 24.11 2.11
N GLN A 359 9.94 24.09 3.43
CA GLN A 359 11.00 23.61 4.32
C GLN A 359 10.92 22.11 4.63
N LYS A 360 9.90 21.40 4.12
CA LYS A 360 9.74 19.97 4.35
C LYS A 360 10.88 19.19 3.68
N PRO A 361 11.70 18.45 4.45
CA PRO A 361 12.76 17.65 3.87
C PRO A 361 12.21 16.36 3.25
N ASP A 362 12.81 15.95 2.16
CA ASP A 362 12.61 14.62 1.58
C ASP A 362 13.44 13.55 2.35
N ASP A 363 13.44 12.31 1.85
CA ASP A 363 14.20 11.20 2.43
C ASP A 363 15.73 11.39 2.40
N SER A 364 16.23 12.30 1.55
CA SER A 364 17.64 12.70 1.51
C SER A 364 17.98 13.76 2.57
N GLY A 365 16.98 14.23 3.31
CA GLY A 365 17.11 15.33 4.26
C GLY A 365 17.17 16.70 3.60
N LYS A 366 16.81 16.81 2.32
CA LYS A 366 16.89 18.06 1.54
C LYS A 366 15.50 18.66 1.34
N ASN A 367 15.40 19.97 1.51
CA ASN A 367 14.21 20.74 1.17
C ASN A 367 14.37 21.43 -0.21
N ILE A 368 13.39 22.23 -0.63
CA ILE A 368 13.42 22.91 -1.94
C ILE A 368 14.59 23.90 -2.08
N PHE A 369 14.99 24.56 -1.00
CA PHE A 369 16.09 25.54 -1.00
C PHE A 369 17.44 24.84 -1.18
N ASP A 370 17.65 23.70 -0.51
CA ASP A 370 18.86 22.91 -0.66
C ASP A 370 19.08 22.49 -2.12
N TYR A 371 18.02 22.02 -2.77
CA TYR A 371 18.07 21.66 -4.18
C TYR A 371 18.24 22.86 -5.11
N ALA A 372 17.63 24.01 -4.81
CA ALA A 372 17.81 25.22 -5.61
C ALA A 372 19.28 25.68 -5.62
N VAL A 373 19.94 25.62 -4.47
CA VAL A 373 21.39 25.90 -4.34
C VAL A 373 22.22 24.88 -5.13
N GLU A 374 21.90 23.60 -5.05
CA GLU A 374 22.59 22.53 -5.79
C GLU A 374 22.51 22.71 -7.31
N TYR A 375 21.34 23.13 -7.83
CA TYR A 375 21.16 23.44 -9.24
C TYR A 375 21.80 24.76 -9.67
N GLY A 376 22.03 25.71 -8.75
CA GLY A 376 22.77 26.95 -8.99
C GLY A 376 22.09 27.97 -9.90
N ASN A 377 20.78 27.84 -10.15
CA ASN A 377 20.03 28.83 -10.94
C ASN A 377 19.69 30.05 -10.07
N SER A 378 20.38 31.18 -10.30
CA SER A 378 20.23 32.39 -9.49
C SER A 378 18.81 32.95 -9.49
N ALA A 379 18.10 32.90 -10.61
CA ALA A 379 16.74 33.43 -10.72
C ALA A 379 15.75 32.62 -9.88
N VAL A 380 15.91 31.29 -9.82
CA VAL A 380 15.13 30.40 -8.94
C VAL A 380 15.46 30.67 -7.47
N ILE A 381 16.74 30.83 -7.13
CA ILE A 381 17.19 31.11 -5.76
C ILE A 381 16.64 32.46 -5.28
N GLU A 382 16.77 33.51 -6.10
CA GLU A 382 16.21 34.84 -5.82
C GLU A 382 14.69 34.79 -5.64
N LEU A 383 13.99 34.05 -6.51
CA LEU A 383 12.55 33.87 -6.40
C LEU A 383 12.18 33.18 -5.08
N LEU A 384 12.79 32.03 -4.76
CA LEU A 384 12.51 31.31 -3.51
C LEU A 384 12.83 32.15 -2.26
N ASN A 385 13.93 32.90 -2.27
CA ASN A 385 14.31 33.76 -1.14
C ASN A 385 13.31 34.89 -0.87
N SER A 386 12.50 35.28 -1.86
CA SER A 386 11.42 36.26 -1.64
C SER A 386 10.20 35.69 -0.92
N TYR A 387 10.15 34.37 -0.74
CA TYR A 387 9.10 33.63 -0.02
C TYR A 387 9.65 32.91 1.23
N TYR A 388 10.88 33.23 1.65
CA TYR A 388 11.54 32.67 2.84
C TYR A 388 10.97 33.22 4.15
#